data_AF-A0A924HM65-F1
#
_entry.id   AF-A0A924HM65-F1
#
_cell.length_a   1.000
_cell.length_b   1.000
_cell.length_c   1.000
_cell.angle_alpha   90.00
_cell.angle_beta   90.00
_cell.angle_gamma   90.00
#
_symmetry.space_group_name_H-M   'P 1'
#
loop_
_entity.id
_entity.type
_entity.pdbx_description
1 polymer ?
#
loop_
_entity_poly.entity_id
_entity_poly.type
_entity_poly.pdbx_seq_one_letter_code
_entity_poly.pdbx_strand_id
1 'polypeptide(L)'
;MNVNYFFKKTVVFFFLCVLPFFSIAQKPNWQNLDLKIDTTFGISTEKAYKELLKGKKSTPVLVAVLDGGIDLNHEDLKRIIWFNKREIAGNGIDDDKNGYVDDINGWNFLGGKTGSIEYETLELTRLVRRDQIRFASITAAAVQEKDKAAFETFIQNRTKLEQELITAKSSYAGVLGFKSALDPVIKKIGKENPTLKDLEDFKPQGEREVAVKNALLGILKE
;
A
#
# COMPACT_ATOMS: atom_id res chain seq x y z
N MET A 1 41.48 -41.22 -17.40
CA MET A 1 40.73 -39.96 -17.18
C MET A 1 40.93 -39.52 -15.75
N ASN A 2 41.42 -38.29 -15.54
CA ASN A 2 41.93 -37.82 -14.26
C ASN A 2 40.76 -37.43 -13.34
N VAL A 3 40.38 -38.32 -12.41
CA VAL A 3 39.22 -38.18 -11.51
C VAL A 3 39.28 -36.87 -10.69
N ASN A 4 40.49 -36.38 -10.41
CA ASN A 4 40.73 -35.10 -9.73
C ASN A 4 40.31 -33.84 -10.52
N TYR A 5 40.25 -33.93 -11.85
CA TYR A 5 39.85 -32.78 -12.69
C TYR A 5 38.34 -32.58 -12.70
N PHE A 6 37.57 -33.68 -12.67
CA PHE A 6 36.12 -33.64 -12.64
C PHE A 6 35.60 -33.24 -11.25
N PHE A 7 36.22 -33.75 -10.18
CA PHE A 7 35.84 -33.44 -8.80
C PHE A 7 36.03 -31.96 -8.43
N LYS A 8 37.12 -31.33 -8.90
CA LYS A 8 37.37 -29.89 -8.67
C LYS A 8 36.37 -28.98 -9.39
N LYS A 9 35.85 -29.35 -10.58
CA LYS A 9 34.86 -28.53 -11.29
C LYS A 9 33.46 -28.66 -10.71
N THR A 10 33.08 -29.83 -10.20
CA THR A 10 31.77 -30.03 -9.56
C THR A 10 31.67 -29.29 -8.22
N VAL A 11 32.74 -29.22 -7.43
CA VAL A 11 32.76 -28.47 -6.16
C VAL A 11 32.69 -26.95 -6.39
N VAL A 12 33.31 -26.43 -7.45
CA VAL A 12 33.25 -25.00 -7.80
C VAL A 12 31.86 -24.62 -8.35
N PHE A 13 31.20 -25.51 -9.09
CA PHE A 13 29.83 -25.27 -9.59
C PHE A 13 28.79 -25.34 -8.45
N PHE A 14 29.00 -26.21 -7.45
CA PHE A 14 28.13 -26.28 -6.28
C PHE A 14 28.26 -25.04 -5.36
N PHE A 15 29.45 -24.41 -5.30
CA PHE A 15 29.63 -23.17 -4.55
C PHE A 15 29.03 -21.93 -5.25
N LEU A 16 28.91 -21.94 -6.59
CA LEU A 16 28.30 -20.84 -7.33
C LEU A 16 26.76 -20.86 -7.30
N CYS A 17 26.15 -22.04 -7.10
CA CYS A 17 24.69 -22.19 -7.00
C CYS A 17 24.15 -22.03 -5.57
N VAL A 18 25.02 -21.88 -4.57
CA VAL A 18 24.67 -21.66 -3.16
C VAL A 18 25.23 -20.32 -2.69
N LEU A 19 25.09 -19.27 -3.51
CA LEU A 19 24.88 -17.94 -2.96
C LEU A 19 23.39 -17.86 -2.64
N PRO A 20 22.96 -18.24 -1.43
CA PRO A 20 21.57 -18.07 -1.04
C PRO A 20 21.19 -16.62 -1.27
N PHE A 21 19.97 -16.46 -1.78
CA PHE A 21 19.11 -15.32 -1.52
C PHE A 21 19.06 -15.09 0.01
N PHE A 22 20.12 -14.51 0.57
CA PHE A 22 19.99 -13.77 1.81
C PHE A 22 19.23 -12.51 1.41
N SER A 23 17.90 -12.60 1.42
CA SER A 23 17.10 -11.43 1.73
C SER A 23 17.53 -11.03 3.13
N ILE A 24 18.47 -10.09 3.21
CA ILE A 24 18.75 -9.41 4.46
C ILE A 24 17.47 -8.61 4.72
N ALA A 25 16.65 -9.11 5.66
CA ALA A 25 15.52 -8.36 6.16
C ALA A 25 16.00 -6.95 6.48
N GLN A 26 15.32 -5.96 5.92
CA GLN A 26 15.72 -4.58 6.08
C GLN A 26 15.73 -4.26 7.57
N LYS A 27 16.83 -3.69 8.09
CA LYS A 27 16.94 -3.42 9.53
C LYS A 27 15.68 -2.66 9.99
N PRO A 28 15.04 -3.01 11.11
CA PRO A 28 13.95 -2.21 11.64
C PRO A 28 14.39 -0.75 11.75
N ASN A 29 13.51 0.19 11.40
CA ASN A 29 13.80 1.63 11.39
C ASN A 29 14.91 2.08 10.41
N TRP A 30 15.31 1.24 9.43
CA TRP A 30 16.43 1.53 8.51
C TRP A 30 16.37 2.92 7.87
N GLN A 31 15.18 3.40 7.54
CA GLN A 31 14.98 4.65 6.81
C GLN A 31 15.51 5.84 7.61
N ASN A 32 15.55 5.71 8.94
CA ASN A 32 15.99 6.76 9.85
C ASN A 32 17.48 6.64 10.24
N LEU A 33 18.15 5.56 9.84
CA LEU A 33 19.54 5.25 10.19
C LEU A 33 20.56 6.02 9.33
N ASP A 34 21.82 6.02 9.77
CA ASP A 34 22.95 6.67 9.11
C ASP A 34 23.91 5.66 8.48
N LEU A 35 24.41 5.96 7.29
CA LEU A 35 25.33 5.05 6.57
C LEU A 35 26.66 4.83 7.33
N LYS A 36 27.22 5.86 7.96
CA LYS A 36 28.54 5.77 8.59
C LYS A 36 28.44 5.15 9.98
N ILE A 37 27.36 5.42 10.72
CA ILE A 37 27.17 4.95 12.09
C ILE A 37 26.54 3.56 12.11
N ASP A 38 25.48 3.35 11.32
CA ASP A 38 24.63 2.17 11.39
C ASP A 38 24.81 1.23 10.18
N THR A 39 25.77 1.54 9.29
CA THR A 39 26.06 0.80 8.04
C THR A 39 24.84 0.61 7.14
N THR A 40 23.86 1.53 7.23
CA THR A 40 22.56 1.43 6.57
C THR A 40 22.26 2.72 5.81
N PHE A 41 21.85 2.60 4.55
CA PHE A 41 21.44 3.75 3.73
C PHE A 41 20.07 4.28 4.16
N GLY A 42 20.03 5.10 5.21
CA GLY A 42 18.86 5.89 5.61
C GLY A 42 19.09 7.40 5.44
N ILE A 43 18.13 8.20 5.91
CA ILE A 43 18.18 9.67 5.86
C ILE A 43 18.77 10.30 7.14
N SER A 44 19.38 9.50 8.02
CA SER A 44 20.09 9.96 9.22
C SER A 44 19.24 10.81 10.19
N THR A 45 17.93 10.61 10.25
CA THR A 45 17.03 11.38 11.13
C THR A 45 17.29 11.08 12.61
N GLU A 46 17.59 9.84 13.00
CA GLU A 46 17.98 9.51 14.38
C GLU A 46 19.20 10.30 14.84
N LYS A 47 20.20 10.40 13.96
CA LYS A 47 21.41 11.18 14.21
C LYS A 47 21.09 12.67 14.36
N ALA A 48 20.24 13.21 13.48
CA ALA A 48 19.81 14.61 13.56
C ALA A 48 19.13 14.92 14.90
N TYR A 49 18.24 14.04 15.40
CA TYR A 49 17.63 14.20 16.72
C TYR A 49 18.64 14.15 17.87
N LYS A 50 19.60 13.22 17.83
CA LYS A 50 20.60 13.02 18.90
C LYS A 50 21.67 14.11 18.95
N GLU A 51 22.11 14.61 17.80
CA GLU A 51 23.27 15.49 17.68
C GLU A 51 22.88 16.94 17.37
N LEU A 52 22.06 17.16 16.33
CA LEU A 52 21.79 18.49 15.78
C LEU A 52 20.64 19.19 16.51
N LEU A 53 19.61 18.45 16.90
CA LEU A 53 18.39 18.99 17.50
C LEU A 53 18.39 18.93 19.03
N LYS A 54 19.42 18.35 19.64
CA LYS A 54 19.54 18.23 21.10
C LYS A 54 19.47 19.61 21.77
N GLY A 55 18.52 19.78 22.68
CA GLY A 55 18.30 21.02 23.41
C GLY A 55 17.65 22.15 22.60
N LYS A 56 17.30 21.91 21.32
CA LYS A 56 16.53 22.89 20.54
C LYS A 56 15.04 22.77 20.88
N LYS A 57 14.36 23.93 20.92
CA LYS A 57 12.91 23.99 21.11
C LYS A 57 12.22 23.79 19.75
N SER A 58 11.29 22.85 19.67
CA SER A 58 10.47 22.65 18.47
C SER A 58 9.45 23.79 18.31
N THR A 59 9.13 24.10 17.05
CA THR A 59 8.02 24.99 16.69
C THR A 59 7.05 24.17 15.85
N PRO A 60 5.75 24.11 16.20
CA PRO A 60 4.75 23.47 15.36
C PRO A 60 4.70 24.12 13.98
N VAL A 61 4.72 23.30 12.94
CA VAL A 61 4.57 23.74 11.55
C VAL A 61 3.30 23.09 10.99
N LEU A 62 2.46 23.89 10.36
CA LEU A 62 1.31 23.38 9.62
C LEU A 62 1.76 22.92 8.24
N VAL A 63 1.50 21.66 7.91
CA VAL A 63 1.84 21.05 6.61
C VAL A 63 0.56 20.61 5.92
N ALA A 64 0.34 21.10 4.70
CA ALA A 64 -0.75 20.64 3.86
C ALA A 64 -0.32 19.40 3.07
N VAL A 65 -1.10 18.32 3.19
CA VAL A 65 -0.88 17.06 2.45
C VAL A 65 -1.97 16.96 1.38
N LEU A 66 -1.57 16.91 0.12
CA LEU A 66 -2.47 16.72 -1.03
C LEU A 66 -2.31 15.29 -1.54
N ASP A 67 -3.20 14.42 -1.08
CA ASP A 67 -3.14 12.97 -1.33
C ASP A 67 -4.58 12.39 -1.31
N GLY A 68 -4.72 11.06 -1.29
CA GLY A 68 -6.01 10.34 -1.21
C GLY A 68 -6.74 10.46 0.13
N GLY A 69 -6.29 11.32 1.03
CA GLY A 69 -6.88 11.55 2.36
C GLY A 69 -6.04 10.97 3.51
N ILE A 70 -6.60 10.98 4.71
CA ILE A 70 -5.96 10.50 5.94
C ILE A 70 -7.01 9.79 6.81
N ASP A 71 -6.61 8.71 7.50
CA ASP A 71 -7.43 8.12 8.55
C ASP A 71 -7.36 8.99 9.81
N LEU A 72 -8.46 9.69 10.10
CA LEU A 72 -8.60 10.57 11.27
C LEU A 72 -8.48 9.80 12.60
N ASN A 73 -8.71 8.49 12.60
CA ASN A 73 -8.68 7.64 13.80
C ASN A 73 -7.33 6.96 14.03
N HIS A 74 -6.37 7.11 13.12
CA HIS A 74 -5.07 6.46 13.22
C HIS A 74 -4.37 6.84 14.53
N GLU A 75 -3.95 5.84 15.31
CA GLU A 75 -3.53 6.01 16.71
C GLU A 75 -2.35 6.97 16.90
N ASP A 76 -1.41 6.95 15.94
CA ASP A 76 -0.24 7.81 15.91
C ASP A 76 -0.48 9.20 15.29
N LEU A 77 -1.50 9.36 14.44
CA LEU A 77 -1.73 10.61 13.70
C LEU A 77 -2.79 11.50 14.34
N LYS A 78 -3.83 10.92 14.98
CA LYS A 78 -4.99 11.66 15.51
C LYS A 78 -4.65 12.83 16.43
N ARG A 79 -3.48 12.82 17.07
CA ARG A 79 -3.01 13.88 17.98
C ARG A 79 -2.34 15.06 17.28
N ILE A 80 -1.91 14.88 16.04
CA ILE A 80 -1.17 15.88 15.25
C ILE A 80 -1.95 16.37 14.02
N ILE A 81 -3.10 15.77 13.72
CA ILE A 81 -3.98 16.22 12.64
C ILE A 81 -4.48 17.64 12.94
N TRP A 82 -4.41 18.49 11.92
CA TRP A 82 -4.87 19.86 12.00
C TRP A 82 -6.40 19.93 12.17
N PHE A 83 -6.85 20.92 12.96
CA PHE A 83 -8.27 21.18 13.21
C PHE A 83 -8.60 22.63 12.81
N ASN A 84 -9.60 22.81 11.94
CA ASN A 84 -10.09 24.11 11.55
C ASN A 84 -10.90 24.73 12.71
N LYS A 85 -10.24 25.58 13.50
CA LYS A 85 -10.89 26.27 14.64
C LYS A 85 -11.93 27.30 14.23
N ARG A 86 -12.07 27.59 12.93
CA ARG A 86 -13.03 28.56 12.41
C ARG A 86 -14.35 27.92 11.97
N GLU A 87 -14.42 26.59 11.97
CA GLU A 87 -15.61 25.80 11.63
C GLU A 87 -16.30 25.23 12.88
N ILE A 88 -17.62 25.08 12.81
CA ILE A 88 -18.45 24.40 13.81
C ILE A 88 -18.89 23.05 13.24
N ALA A 89 -18.25 21.98 13.70
CA ALA A 89 -18.47 20.63 13.17
C ALA A 89 -19.95 20.21 13.09
N GLY A 90 -20.39 19.90 11.87
CA GLY A 90 -21.66 19.23 11.60
C GLY A 90 -22.86 20.18 11.57
N ASN A 91 -22.64 21.49 11.41
CA ASN A 91 -23.72 22.46 11.28
C ASN A 91 -24.21 22.61 9.83
N GLY A 92 -23.48 22.06 8.84
CA GLY A 92 -23.80 22.16 7.42
C GLY A 92 -23.58 23.55 6.83
N ILE A 93 -22.78 24.40 7.48
CA ILE A 93 -22.46 25.77 7.09
C ILE A 93 -20.94 25.87 6.81
N ASP A 94 -20.57 26.73 5.88
CA ASP A 94 -19.18 27.19 5.70
C ASP A 94 -18.99 28.41 6.61
N ASP A 95 -18.53 28.19 7.84
CA ASP A 95 -18.46 29.23 8.88
C ASP A 95 -17.33 30.22 8.61
N ASP A 96 -16.21 29.75 8.03
CA ASP A 96 -15.03 30.56 7.74
C ASP A 96 -15.02 31.20 6.34
N LYS A 97 -16.03 30.88 5.52
CA LYS A 97 -16.32 31.42 4.18
C LYS A 97 -15.22 31.13 3.18
N ASN A 98 -14.57 29.98 3.29
CA ASN A 98 -13.51 29.56 2.37
C ASN A 98 -14.04 28.79 1.14
N GLY A 99 -15.34 28.48 1.09
CA GLY A 99 -16.00 27.73 0.03
C GLY A 99 -16.23 26.25 0.33
N TYR A 100 -15.88 25.77 1.52
CA TYR A 100 -15.95 24.37 1.93
C TYR A 100 -16.77 24.25 3.23
N VAL A 101 -17.91 23.57 3.14
CA VAL A 101 -18.82 23.37 4.28
C VAL A 101 -18.25 22.32 5.23
N ASP A 102 -18.10 22.64 6.53
CA ASP A 102 -17.63 21.69 7.56
C ASP A 102 -16.22 21.08 7.29
N ASP A 103 -15.24 21.86 6.80
CA ASP A 103 -13.88 21.39 6.49
C ASP A 103 -12.95 21.22 7.72
N ILE A 104 -13.45 20.51 8.74
CA ILE A 104 -12.86 20.40 10.09
C ILE A 104 -11.41 19.93 10.11
N ASN A 105 -11.04 18.98 9.25
CA ASN A 105 -9.68 18.42 9.19
C ASN A 105 -9.07 18.52 7.79
N GLY A 106 -9.57 19.45 6.97
CA GLY A 106 -9.27 19.55 5.55
C GLY A 106 -10.47 19.19 4.69
N TRP A 107 -10.22 18.98 3.40
CA TRP A 107 -11.28 18.86 2.40
C TRP A 107 -11.05 17.73 1.41
N ASN A 108 -12.13 17.07 1.00
CA ASN A 108 -12.13 16.13 -0.12
C ASN A 108 -12.48 16.85 -1.42
N PHE A 109 -11.48 17.06 -2.29
CA PHE A 109 -11.66 17.70 -3.59
C PHE A 109 -12.23 16.76 -4.65
N LEU A 110 -12.32 15.45 -4.37
CA LEU A 110 -13.01 14.49 -5.22
C LEU A 110 -14.50 14.56 -4.92
N GLY A 111 -15.25 15.15 -5.84
CA GLY A 111 -16.66 15.40 -5.64
C GLY A 111 -17.16 16.55 -6.50
N GLY A 112 -18.46 16.77 -6.47
CA GLY A 112 -19.08 17.92 -7.10
C GLY A 112 -20.24 18.43 -6.24
N LYS A 113 -21.06 19.31 -6.80
CA LYS A 113 -22.26 19.84 -6.12
C LYS A 113 -23.20 18.75 -5.58
N THR A 114 -23.12 17.54 -6.13
CA THR A 114 -23.96 16.39 -5.78
C THR A 114 -23.37 15.50 -4.70
N GLY A 115 -22.18 15.82 -4.16
CA GLY A 115 -21.52 15.09 -3.08
C GLY A 115 -20.08 14.71 -3.37
N SER A 116 -19.41 14.24 -2.33
CA SER A 116 -18.05 13.70 -2.38
C SER A 116 -18.02 12.34 -3.06
N ILE A 117 -16.95 12.08 -3.80
CA ILE A 117 -16.67 10.76 -4.37
C ILE A 117 -15.85 9.99 -3.33
N GLU A 118 -16.36 8.84 -2.89
CA GLU A 118 -15.70 8.02 -1.86
C GLU A 118 -14.45 7.31 -2.38
N TYR A 119 -14.43 6.93 -3.67
CA TYR A 119 -13.35 6.15 -4.26
C TYR A 119 -12.74 6.89 -5.44
N GLU A 120 -11.45 7.18 -5.35
CA GLU A 120 -10.70 7.68 -6.49
C GLU A 120 -10.65 6.65 -7.62
N THR A 121 -10.49 7.11 -8.86
CA THR A 121 -10.32 6.25 -10.03
C THR A 121 -8.95 6.47 -10.64
N LEU A 122 -8.31 5.38 -11.08
CA LEU A 122 -7.05 5.46 -11.83
C LEU A 122 -7.21 6.36 -13.07
N GLU A 123 -6.19 7.15 -13.38
CA GLU A 123 -6.13 7.96 -14.61
C GLU A 123 -6.35 7.10 -15.88
N LEU A 124 -5.89 5.85 -15.85
CA LEU A 124 -6.14 4.87 -16.90
C LEU A 124 -7.64 4.67 -17.18
N THR A 125 -8.47 4.60 -16.14
CA THR A 125 -9.93 4.47 -16.26
C THR A 125 -10.52 5.68 -16.98
N ARG A 126 -10.05 6.89 -16.64
CA ARG A 126 -10.49 8.14 -17.27
C ARG A 126 -10.13 8.18 -18.75
N LEU A 127 -8.90 7.80 -19.10
CA LEU A 127 -8.42 7.75 -20.49
C LEU A 127 -9.22 6.76 -21.33
N VAL A 128 -9.43 5.54 -20.82
CA VAL A 128 -10.24 4.53 -21.50
C VAL A 128 -11.66 5.04 -21.69
N ARG A 129 -12.33 5.55 -20.64
CA ARG A 129 -13.70 6.08 -20.76
C ARG A 129 -13.81 7.20 -21.78
N ARG A 130 -12.87 8.15 -21.79
CA ARG A 130 -12.82 9.26 -22.76
C ARG A 130 -12.78 8.73 -24.20
N ASP A 131 -11.86 7.81 -24.48
CA ASP A 131 -11.61 7.33 -25.83
C ASP A 131 -12.63 6.26 -26.27
N GLN A 132 -13.26 5.59 -25.31
CA GLN A 132 -14.32 4.61 -25.57
C GLN A 132 -15.52 5.24 -26.28
N ILE A 133 -15.86 6.49 -25.97
CA ILE A 133 -16.92 7.24 -26.68
C ILE A 133 -16.63 7.34 -28.18
N ARG A 134 -15.35 7.46 -28.56
CA ARG A 134 -14.92 7.63 -29.96
C ARG A 134 -14.72 6.29 -30.66
N PHE A 135 -14.22 5.28 -29.96
CA PHE A 135 -13.64 4.09 -30.59
C PHE A 135 -14.33 2.77 -30.23
N ALA A 136 -15.28 2.73 -29.29
CA ALA A 136 -15.89 1.46 -28.83
C ALA A 136 -16.51 0.61 -29.95
N SER A 137 -17.10 1.28 -30.95
CA SER A 137 -17.87 0.64 -32.03
C SER A 137 -17.13 0.64 -33.38
N ILE A 138 -15.87 1.08 -33.40
CA ILE A 138 -15.08 1.19 -34.64
C ILE A 138 -14.08 0.03 -34.68
N THR A 139 -13.99 -0.65 -35.82
CA THR A 139 -12.96 -1.67 -36.07
C THR A 139 -11.68 -1.01 -36.57
N ALA A 140 -10.52 -1.65 -36.37
CA ALA A 140 -9.24 -1.11 -36.82
C ALA A 140 -9.23 -0.69 -38.32
N ALA A 141 -9.97 -1.41 -39.17
CA ALA A 141 -10.10 -1.12 -40.59
C ALA A 141 -10.93 0.14 -40.92
N ALA A 142 -11.82 0.56 -40.00
CA ALA A 142 -12.69 1.71 -40.17
C ALA A 142 -12.14 3.00 -39.51
N VAL A 143 -10.95 2.95 -38.90
CA VAL A 143 -10.31 4.10 -38.26
C VAL A 143 -9.69 5.01 -39.31
N GLN A 144 -9.99 6.31 -39.25
CA GLN A 144 -9.39 7.33 -40.12
C GLN A 144 -7.87 7.43 -39.86
N GLU A 145 -7.07 7.70 -40.89
CA GLU A 145 -5.60 7.76 -40.77
C GLU A 145 -5.12 8.65 -39.62
N LYS A 146 -5.74 9.84 -39.46
CA LYS A 146 -5.42 10.80 -38.38
C LYS A 146 -5.70 10.28 -36.96
N ASP A 147 -6.56 9.27 -36.82
CA ASP A 147 -7.01 8.73 -35.53
C ASP A 147 -6.33 7.41 -35.16
N LYS A 148 -5.51 6.81 -36.06
CA LYS A 148 -4.88 5.50 -35.85
C LYS A 148 -4.05 5.44 -34.56
N ALA A 149 -3.18 6.42 -34.33
CA ALA A 149 -2.34 6.45 -33.13
C ALA A 149 -3.17 6.53 -31.83
N ALA A 150 -4.27 7.30 -31.85
CA ALA A 150 -5.17 7.42 -30.70
C ALA A 150 -5.97 6.12 -30.48
N PHE A 151 -6.38 5.46 -31.56
CA PHE A 151 -7.05 4.15 -31.50
C PHE A 151 -6.13 3.06 -30.95
N GLU A 152 -4.88 2.99 -31.42
CA GLU A 152 -3.88 2.06 -30.89
C GLU A 152 -3.63 2.26 -29.39
N THR A 153 -3.48 3.52 -28.98
CA THR A 153 -3.34 3.89 -27.55
C THR A 153 -4.57 3.48 -26.74
N PHE A 154 -5.78 3.67 -27.28
CA PHE A 154 -7.02 3.23 -26.64
C PHE A 154 -7.06 1.71 -26.45
N ILE A 155 -6.68 0.92 -27.46
CA ILE A 155 -6.65 -0.55 -27.35
C ILE A 155 -5.63 -1.00 -26.31
N GLN A 156 -4.44 -0.40 -26.27
CA GLN A 156 -3.43 -0.70 -25.25
C GLN A 156 -3.93 -0.36 -23.83
N ASN A 157 -4.48 0.84 -23.63
CA ASN A 157 -5.00 1.27 -22.35
C ASN A 157 -6.17 0.41 -21.88
N ARG A 158 -7.09 0.05 -22.78
CA ARG A 158 -8.22 -0.83 -22.46
C ARG A 158 -7.73 -2.22 -22.05
N THR A 159 -6.79 -2.79 -22.79
CA THR A 159 -6.20 -4.09 -22.47
C THR A 159 -5.51 -4.08 -21.10
N LYS A 160 -4.73 -3.02 -20.82
CA LYS A 160 -4.08 -2.84 -19.51
C LYS A 160 -5.10 -2.71 -18.38
N LEU A 161 -6.15 -1.92 -18.58
CA LEU A 161 -7.22 -1.75 -17.60
C LEU A 161 -7.93 -3.07 -17.30
N GLU A 162 -8.23 -3.87 -18.33
CA GLU A 162 -8.85 -5.19 -18.19
C GLU A 162 -7.97 -6.16 -17.39
N GLN A 163 -6.66 -6.17 -17.67
CA GLN A 163 -5.69 -6.98 -16.92
C GLN A 163 -5.60 -6.55 -15.45
N GLU A 164 -5.47 -5.25 -15.18
CA GLU A 164 -5.43 -4.71 -13.82
C GLU A 164 -6.73 -5.01 -13.06
N LEU A 165 -7.89 -4.93 -13.74
CA LEU A 165 -9.18 -5.26 -13.16
C LEU A 165 -9.28 -6.75 -12.80
N ILE A 166 -8.79 -7.65 -13.66
CA ILE A 166 -8.77 -9.09 -13.38
C ILE A 166 -7.88 -9.39 -12.18
N THR A 167 -6.68 -8.81 -12.13
CA THR A 167 -5.76 -8.97 -11.00
C THR A 167 -6.38 -8.43 -9.72
N ALA A 168 -6.93 -7.21 -9.73
CA ALA A 168 -7.58 -6.61 -8.56
C ALA A 168 -8.75 -7.45 -8.05
N LYS A 169 -9.61 -7.96 -8.94
CA LYS A 169 -10.72 -8.87 -8.57
C LYS A 169 -10.22 -10.16 -7.95
N SER A 170 -9.16 -10.74 -8.51
CA SER A 170 -8.57 -11.98 -8.00
C SER A 170 -7.94 -11.79 -6.63
N SER A 171 -7.18 -10.69 -6.46
CA SER A 171 -6.61 -10.30 -5.16
C SER A 171 -7.68 -10.03 -4.12
N TYR A 172 -8.74 -9.30 -4.47
CA TYR A 172 -9.85 -9.03 -3.57
C TYR A 172 -10.58 -10.31 -3.15
N ALA A 173 -10.86 -11.21 -4.09
CA ALA A 173 -11.43 -12.52 -3.78
C ALA A 173 -10.52 -13.35 -2.87
N GLY A 174 -9.20 -13.31 -3.08
CA GLY A 174 -8.21 -13.95 -2.22
C GLY A 174 -8.22 -13.38 -0.80
N VAL A 175 -8.24 -12.06 -0.65
CA VAL A 175 -8.34 -11.37 0.66
C VAL A 175 -9.63 -11.75 1.38
N LEU A 176 -10.77 -11.73 0.70
CA LEU A 176 -12.05 -12.15 1.29
C LEU A 176 -12.04 -13.63 1.69
N GLY A 177 -11.46 -14.50 0.86
CA GLY A 177 -11.31 -15.92 1.17
C GLY A 177 -10.44 -16.15 2.41
N PHE A 178 -9.30 -15.45 2.51
CA PHE A 178 -8.44 -15.49 3.69
C PHE A 178 -9.16 -14.95 4.93
N LYS A 179 -9.82 -13.79 4.82
CA LYS A 179 -10.62 -13.21 5.91
C LYS A 179 -11.68 -14.21 6.41
N SER A 180 -12.40 -14.85 5.49
CA SER A 180 -13.41 -15.85 5.84
C SER A 180 -12.83 -17.08 6.56
N ALA A 181 -11.57 -17.43 6.29
CA ALA A 181 -10.87 -18.50 7.01
C ALA A 181 -10.30 -18.02 8.35
N LEU A 182 -9.91 -16.75 8.43
CA LEU A 182 -9.33 -16.11 9.60
C LEU A 182 -10.37 -15.82 10.70
N ASP A 183 -11.53 -15.27 10.34
CA ASP A 183 -12.54 -14.81 11.30
C ASP A 183 -12.95 -15.88 12.32
N PRO A 184 -13.19 -17.16 11.95
CA PRO A 184 -13.49 -18.21 12.91
C PRO A 184 -12.33 -18.51 13.88
N VAL A 185 -11.08 -18.44 13.40
CA VAL A 185 -9.88 -18.66 14.23
C VAL A 185 -9.75 -17.55 15.27
N ILE A 186 -9.85 -16.29 14.85
CA ILE A 186 -9.82 -15.12 15.75
C ILE A 186 -10.94 -15.21 16.79
N LYS A 187 -12.16 -15.59 16.35
CA LYS A 187 -13.29 -15.81 17.26
C LYS A 187 -13.04 -16.91 18.28
N LYS A 188 -12.39 -18.02 17.89
CA LYS A 188 -12.03 -19.11 18.81
C LYS A 188 -10.93 -18.71 19.81
N ILE A 189 -9.98 -17.88 19.38
CA ILE A 189 -8.97 -17.30 20.28
C ILE A 189 -9.63 -16.34 21.28
N GLY A 190 -10.70 -15.64 20.87
CA GLY A 190 -11.48 -14.77 21.74
C GLY A 190 -10.81 -13.42 22.03
N LYS A 191 -9.83 -13.02 21.20
CA LYS A 191 -9.14 -11.73 21.27
C LYS A 191 -9.24 -11.03 19.93
N GLU A 192 -9.58 -9.74 19.96
CA GLU A 192 -9.68 -8.90 18.75
C GLU A 192 -8.32 -8.75 18.04
N ASN A 193 -7.26 -8.55 18.82
CA ASN A 193 -5.87 -8.46 18.34
C ASN A 193 -5.02 -9.55 19.01
N PRO A 194 -5.03 -10.80 18.50
CA PRO A 194 -4.24 -11.86 19.08
C PRO A 194 -2.74 -11.62 18.86
N THR A 195 -1.96 -11.89 19.90
CA THR A 195 -0.50 -11.82 19.86
C THR A 195 0.11 -13.03 19.15
N LEU A 196 1.39 -12.96 18.80
CA LEU A 196 2.15 -14.12 18.31
C LEU A 196 1.98 -15.33 19.24
N LYS A 197 2.09 -15.10 20.56
CA LYS A 197 1.92 -16.15 21.56
C LYS A 197 0.52 -16.77 21.54
N ASP A 198 -0.52 -15.95 21.38
CA ASP A 198 -1.90 -16.46 21.29
C ASP A 198 -2.09 -17.40 20.10
N LEU A 199 -1.42 -17.11 18.97
CA LEU A 199 -1.44 -17.95 17.78
C LEU A 199 -0.60 -19.23 17.96
N GLU A 200 0.53 -19.14 18.66
CA GLU A 200 1.35 -20.32 19.00
C GLU A 200 0.59 -21.29 19.91
N ASP A 201 -0.11 -20.76 20.91
CA ASP A 201 -0.89 -21.53 21.88
C ASP A 201 -2.22 -22.04 21.31
N PHE A 202 -2.72 -21.44 20.21
CA PHE A 202 -3.96 -21.85 19.55
C PHE A 202 -3.89 -23.30 19.04
N LYS A 203 -4.88 -24.13 19.38
CA LYS A 203 -4.96 -25.53 18.97
C LYS A 203 -5.97 -25.69 17.82
N PRO A 204 -5.50 -25.77 16.56
CA PRO A 204 -6.39 -25.85 15.40
C PRO A 204 -7.15 -27.18 15.36
N GLN A 205 -8.40 -27.12 14.93
CA GLN A 205 -9.30 -28.25 14.75
C GLN A 205 -9.65 -28.38 13.27
N GLY A 206 -8.79 -29.08 12.52
CA GLY A 206 -8.95 -29.34 11.10
C GLY A 206 -7.98 -28.55 10.21
N GLU A 207 -7.90 -28.97 8.95
CA GLU A 207 -6.88 -28.53 8.01
C GLU A 207 -6.91 -27.02 7.73
N ARG A 208 -8.10 -26.41 7.67
CA ARG A 208 -8.25 -24.98 7.42
C ARG A 208 -7.64 -24.12 8.54
N GLU A 209 -7.85 -24.50 9.79
CA GLU A 209 -7.30 -23.77 10.94
C GLU A 209 -5.79 -23.96 11.06
N VAL A 210 -5.28 -25.15 10.71
CA VAL A 210 -3.84 -25.42 10.59
C VAL A 210 -3.21 -24.50 9.54
N ALA A 211 -3.82 -24.39 8.36
CA ALA A 211 -3.33 -23.54 7.29
C ALA A 211 -3.30 -22.05 7.70
N VAL A 212 -4.38 -21.54 8.31
CA VAL A 212 -4.43 -20.16 8.81
C VAL A 212 -3.37 -19.91 9.88
N LYS A 213 -3.24 -20.80 10.88
CA LYS A 213 -2.22 -20.69 11.93
C LYS A 213 -0.83 -20.62 11.33
N ASN A 214 -0.49 -21.51 10.41
CA ASN A 214 0.83 -21.55 9.78
C ASN A 214 1.11 -20.29 8.95
N ALA A 215 0.12 -19.79 8.20
CA ALA A 215 0.26 -18.55 7.44
C ALA A 215 0.55 -17.35 8.35
N LEU A 216 -0.20 -17.20 9.45
CA LEU A 216 0.01 -16.11 10.40
C LEU A 216 1.34 -16.22 11.14
N LEU A 217 1.73 -17.43 11.57
CA LEU A 217 3.02 -17.65 12.22
C LEU A 217 4.19 -17.39 11.27
N GLY A 218 4.04 -17.66 9.97
CA GLY A 218 5.05 -17.30 8.97
C GLY A 218 5.25 -15.80 8.91
N ILE A 219 4.15 -15.04 8.76
CA ILE A 219 4.20 -13.57 8.65
C ILE A 219 4.74 -12.90 9.93
N LEU A 220 4.36 -13.41 11.11
CA LEU A 220 4.71 -12.78 12.39
C LEU A 220 6.09 -13.18 12.94
N LYS A 221 6.74 -14.19 12.34
CA LYS A 221 8.09 -14.65 12.72
C LYS A 221 9.18 -14.21 11.75
N GLU A 222 8.81 -13.74 10.57
CA GLU A 222 9.67 -13.01 9.64
C GLU A 222 9.91 -11.57 10.12
#